data_AF-A0A7C0U9I0-F1
#
_entry.id   AF-A0A7C0U9I0-F1
#
_cell.length_a   1.000
_cell.length_b   1.000
_cell.length_c   1.000
_cell.angle_alpha   90.00
_cell.angle_beta   90.00
_cell.angle_gamma   90.00
#
_symmetry.space_group_name_H-M   'P 1'
#
loop_
_entity.id
_entity.type
_entity.pdbx_description
1 polymer ?
#
loop_
_entity_poly.entity_id
_entity_poly.type
_entity_poly.pdbx_seq_one_letter_code
_entity_poly.pdbx_strand_id
1 'polypeptide(L)'
;VKHDPYGSAEGLGVPAFRRVIPGAIHEAHEGILYVDEVATLGPLQKHLLTAMQEKRYPIVGHNPHSSGAAVRVDGVPCDFVLFASANPEDLSAILPPLRSRIRGYGYEIMLSSWMKKTPEAIDQIVRFVAQTVVEDGKIPHFAREAVEEVLSVAEEMARTIDRQRDALTLRLRELGGVVRSAGDLAVHDDAGLVERDHVRRAKKLARELRVPDHSFASKGSHVIDMDDYGSYFF
;
A
#
# COMPACT_ATOMS: atom_id res chain seq x y z
N VAL A 1 26.76 2.35 4.69
CA VAL A 1 28.03 2.97 4.23
C VAL A 1 28.65 2.09 3.15
N LYS A 2 29.04 2.65 1.99
CA LYS A 2 29.68 1.89 0.92
C LYS A 2 31.06 1.37 1.35
N HIS A 3 31.37 0.14 0.94
CA HIS A 3 32.72 -0.40 1.06
C HIS A 3 33.66 0.39 0.14
N ASP A 4 34.85 0.68 0.63
CA ASP A 4 35.96 1.16 -0.18
C ASP A 4 36.92 -0.01 -0.48
N PRO A 5 37.03 -0.47 -1.73
CA PRO A 5 37.96 -1.54 -2.10
C PRO A 5 39.44 -1.14 -1.96
N TYR A 6 39.76 0.15 -1.93
CA TYR A 6 41.13 0.65 -1.78
C TYR A 6 41.48 1.06 -0.33
N GLY A 7 40.50 0.98 0.58
CA GLY A 7 40.71 1.22 2.01
C GLY A 7 41.33 2.58 2.31
N SER A 8 42.40 2.60 3.10
CA SER A 8 43.17 3.79 3.50
C SER A 8 44.40 4.06 2.64
N ALA A 9 44.50 3.47 1.44
CA ALA A 9 45.61 3.74 0.52
C ALA A 9 45.65 5.23 0.14
N GLU A 10 46.78 5.90 0.42
CA GLU A 10 46.97 7.33 0.19
C GLU A 10 46.70 7.69 -1.28
N GLY A 11 45.79 8.65 -1.50
CA GLY A 11 45.48 9.20 -2.82
C GLY A 11 44.50 8.41 -3.68
N LEU A 12 44.09 7.19 -3.29
CA LEU A 12 43.19 6.33 -4.08
C LEU A 12 41.85 6.00 -3.40
N GLY A 13 41.76 6.12 -2.07
CA GLY A 13 40.53 5.86 -1.32
C GLY A 13 39.46 6.95 -1.46
N VAL A 14 38.19 6.55 -1.36
CA VAL A 14 37.04 7.45 -1.30
C VAL A 14 36.85 7.97 0.12
N PRO A 15 36.79 9.29 0.35
CA PRO A 15 36.57 9.87 1.67
C PRO A 15 35.32 9.30 2.35
N ALA A 16 35.39 9.05 3.67
CA ALA A 16 34.33 8.41 4.43
C ALA A 16 32.96 9.09 4.25
N PHE A 17 32.91 10.43 4.23
CA PHE A 17 31.66 11.18 4.06
C PHE A 17 30.99 10.94 2.70
N ARG A 18 31.74 10.66 1.63
CA ARG A 18 31.18 10.32 0.30
C ARG A 18 30.64 8.89 0.23
N ARG A 19 30.94 8.06 1.23
CA ARG A 19 30.48 6.66 1.33
C ARG A 19 29.23 6.51 2.19
N VAL A 20 28.78 7.58 2.84
CA VAL A 20 27.55 7.60 3.64
C VAL A 20 26.36 7.61 2.69
N ILE A 21 25.44 6.66 2.87
CA ILE A 21 24.19 6.59 2.12
C ILE A 21 23.07 6.81 3.13
N PRO A 22 22.13 7.74 2.88
CA PRO A 22 20.95 7.87 3.73
C PRO A 22 20.11 6.59 3.65
N GLY A 23 19.59 6.14 4.80
CA GLY A 23 18.48 5.18 4.82
C GLY A 23 17.13 5.87 4.58
N ALA A 24 16.09 5.10 4.26
CA ALA A 24 14.74 5.60 3.97
C ALA A 24 14.18 6.55 5.05
N ILE A 25 14.48 6.30 6.33
CA ILE A 25 14.07 7.18 7.44
C ILE A 25 14.64 8.60 7.31
N HIS A 26 15.84 8.77 6.73
CA HIS A 26 16.48 10.07 6.55
C HIS A 26 15.98 10.73 5.26
N GLU A 27 15.74 9.94 4.22
CA GLU A 27 15.11 10.44 2.97
C GLU A 27 13.69 10.95 3.22
N ALA A 28 12.98 10.37 4.19
CA ALA A 28 11.64 10.78 4.60
C ALA A 28 11.62 11.96 5.59
N HIS A 29 12.77 12.57 5.93
CA HIS A 29 12.80 13.71 6.86
C HIS A 29 11.91 14.86 6.35
N GLU A 30 11.06 15.37 7.24
CA GLU A 30 10.01 16.37 6.96
C GLU A 30 8.97 15.90 5.92
N GLY A 31 8.85 14.59 5.73
CA GLY A 31 7.92 13.95 4.82
C GLY A 31 7.22 12.74 5.44
N ILE A 32 6.79 11.82 4.57
CA ILE A 32 6.08 10.60 4.95
C ILE A 32 6.99 9.39 4.73
N LEU A 33 7.16 8.57 5.76
CA LEU A 33 7.74 7.24 5.63
C LEU A 33 6.60 6.22 5.53
N TYR A 34 6.37 5.72 4.31
CA TYR A 34 5.41 4.63 4.09
C TYR A 34 6.07 3.27 4.30
N VAL A 35 5.47 2.43 5.13
CA VAL A 35 5.91 1.05 5.37
C VAL A 35 4.71 0.12 5.22
N ASP A 36 4.68 -0.63 4.13
CA ASP A 36 3.73 -1.73 4.00
C ASP A 36 4.16 -2.94 4.85
N GLU A 37 3.18 -3.65 5.38
CA GLU A 37 3.38 -4.83 6.24
C GLU A 37 4.43 -4.62 7.34
N VAL A 38 4.26 -3.59 8.18
CA VAL A 38 5.27 -3.17 9.20
C VAL A 38 5.73 -4.30 10.14
N ALA A 39 4.90 -5.32 10.34
CA ALA A 39 5.24 -6.52 11.09
C ALA A 39 6.45 -7.29 10.51
N THR A 40 6.61 -7.27 9.19
CA THR A 40 7.67 -7.99 8.46
C THR A 40 9.07 -7.40 8.68
N LEU A 41 9.17 -6.17 9.19
CA LEU A 41 10.43 -5.53 9.53
C LEU A 41 11.23 -6.27 10.62
N GLY A 42 10.58 -7.15 11.39
CA GLY A 42 11.22 -7.93 12.44
C GLY A 42 12.04 -7.06 13.42
N PRO A 43 13.34 -7.32 13.64
CA PRO A 43 14.17 -6.53 14.54
C PRO A 43 14.29 -5.04 14.18
N LEU A 44 14.11 -4.67 12.91
CA LEU A 44 14.22 -3.28 12.45
C LEU A 44 13.15 -2.37 13.07
N GLN A 45 12.04 -2.94 13.56
CA GLN A 45 11.01 -2.20 14.28
C GLN A 45 11.55 -1.44 15.49
N LYS A 46 12.58 -1.97 16.17
CA LYS A 46 13.24 -1.27 17.30
C LYS A 46 13.95 0.01 16.83
N HIS A 47 14.64 -0.08 15.71
CA HIS A 47 15.34 1.06 15.12
C HIS A 47 14.35 2.12 14.61
N LEU A 48 13.24 1.68 14.01
CA LEU A 48 12.15 2.57 13.61
C LEU A 48 11.56 3.33 14.81
N LEU A 49 11.28 2.63 15.92
CA LEU A 49 10.80 3.25 17.15
C LEU A 49 11.77 4.32 17.68
N THR A 50 13.06 4.00 17.75
CA THR A 50 14.08 4.97 18.18
C THR A 50 14.13 6.18 17.25
N ALA A 51 14.11 5.98 15.94
CA ALA A 51 14.08 7.08 14.97
C ALA A 51 12.86 7.99 15.16
N MET A 52 11.67 7.43 15.41
CA MET A 52 10.45 8.19 15.70
C MET A 52 10.52 8.96 17.03
N GLN A 53 11.24 8.45 18.02
CA GLN A 53 11.37 9.09 19.34
C GLN A 53 12.38 10.25 19.30
N GLU A 54 13.55 10.00 18.71
CA GLU A 54 14.68 10.92 18.72
C GLU A 54 14.66 11.93 17.56
N LYS A 55 13.85 11.66 16.52
CA LYS A 55 13.79 12.44 15.26
C LYS A 55 15.15 12.57 14.55
N ARG A 56 16.13 11.79 15.00
CA ARG A 56 17.49 11.67 14.48
C ARG A 56 17.92 10.23 14.64
N TYR A 57 18.67 9.72 13.67
CA TYR A 57 19.16 8.36 13.72
C TYR A 57 20.56 8.27 13.10
N PRO A 58 21.50 7.52 13.70
CA PRO A 58 22.86 7.44 13.17
C PRO A 58 22.93 6.57 11.91
N ILE A 59 23.77 6.96 10.96
CA ILE A 59 24.14 6.12 9.82
C ILE A 59 25.43 5.37 10.16
N VAL A 60 25.35 4.04 10.17
CA VAL A 60 26.48 3.15 10.50
C VAL A 60 26.77 2.15 9.38
N GLY A 61 28.00 1.66 9.31
CA GLY A 61 28.34 0.50 8.50
C GLY A 61 27.82 -0.79 9.13
N HIS A 62 26.88 -1.49 8.49
CA HIS A 62 26.26 -2.71 9.02
C HIS A 62 27.10 -3.99 8.81
N ASN A 63 28.12 -3.96 7.94
CA ASN A 63 28.98 -5.12 7.69
C ASN A 63 30.29 -4.97 8.51
N PRO A 64 30.52 -5.77 9.56
CA PRO A 64 31.72 -5.69 10.39
C PRO A 64 33.03 -5.95 9.64
N HIS A 65 32.97 -6.69 8.52
CA HIS A 65 34.13 -7.01 7.68
C HIS A 65 34.38 -5.96 6.59
N SER A 66 33.58 -4.90 6.52
CA SER A 66 33.71 -3.84 5.54
C SER A 66 34.57 -2.69 6.05
N SER A 67 35.38 -2.07 5.19
CA SER A 67 36.04 -0.78 5.44
C SER A 67 35.07 0.38 5.75
N GLY A 68 33.76 0.16 5.60
CA GLY A 68 32.70 1.07 6.05
C GLY A 68 32.23 0.84 7.50
N ALA A 69 32.65 -0.24 8.18
CA ALA A 69 32.23 -0.59 9.54
C ALA A 69 32.62 0.47 10.59
N ALA A 70 33.79 1.08 10.41
CA ALA A 70 34.32 2.12 11.28
C ALA A 70 33.66 3.50 11.09
N VAL A 71 32.84 3.67 10.05
CA VAL A 71 32.20 4.95 9.74
C VAL A 71 30.84 5.02 10.42
N ARG A 72 30.69 5.99 11.31
CA ARG A 72 29.45 6.35 11.98
C ARG A 72 29.21 7.85 11.84
N VAL A 73 28.02 8.22 11.42
CA VAL A 73 27.56 9.61 11.38
C VAL A 73 26.39 9.72 12.35
N ASP A 74 26.59 10.49 13.41
CA ASP A 74 25.57 10.72 14.44
C ASP A 74 24.65 11.89 14.08
N GLY A 75 23.47 11.93 14.70
CA GLY A 75 22.58 13.07 14.65
C GLY A 75 21.96 13.37 13.27
N VAL A 76 21.92 12.41 12.35
CA VAL A 76 21.30 12.61 11.03
C VAL A 76 19.79 12.77 11.20
N PRO A 77 19.17 13.86 10.71
CA PRO A 77 17.74 14.10 10.85
C PRO A 77 16.87 13.02 10.19
N CYS A 78 15.78 12.67 10.85
CA CYS A 78 14.76 11.75 10.37
C CYS A 78 13.40 12.04 11.03
N ASP A 79 13.00 13.30 11.04
CA ASP A 79 11.66 13.72 11.54
C ASP A 79 10.60 13.45 10.47
N PHE A 80 10.09 12.22 10.40
CA PHE A 80 9.08 11.79 9.42
C PHE A 80 7.73 11.49 10.08
N VAL A 81 6.65 11.59 9.30
CA VAL A 81 5.35 11.01 9.66
C VAL A 81 5.34 9.55 9.20
N LEU A 82 5.19 8.61 10.13
CA LEU A 82 5.07 7.19 9.81
C LEU A 82 3.64 6.89 9.31
N PHE A 83 3.54 6.38 8.08
CA PHE A 83 2.32 5.74 7.57
C PHE A 83 2.60 4.24 7.43
N ALA A 84 2.06 3.43 8.34
CA ALA A 84 2.30 1.99 8.37
C ALA A 84 1.01 1.21 8.09
N SER A 85 1.08 0.19 7.24
CA SER A 85 0.02 -0.81 7.06
C SER A 85 0.41 -2.15 7.65
N ALA A 86 -0.60 -2.91 8.07
CA ALA A 86 -0.46 -4.28 8.55
C ALA A 86 -1.78 -5.02 8.32
N ASN A 87 -1.69 -6.32 8.04
CA ASN A 87 -2.87 -7.16 8.04
C ASN A 87 -3.32 -7.44 9.49
N PRO A 88 -4.63 -7.59 9.76
CA PRO A 88 -5.13 -7.88 11.10
C PRO A 88 -4.47 -9.10 11.78
N GLU A 89 -4.14 -10.13 11.01
CA GLU A 89 -3.46 -11.35 11.45
C GLU A 89 -2.03 -11.10 11.97
N ASP A 90 -1.33 -10.12 11.40
CA ASP A 90 0.07 -9.82 11.68
C ASP A 90 0.25 -8.80 12.81
N LEU A 91 -0.86 -8.25 13.35
CA LEU A 91 -0.82 -7.28 14.45
C LEU A 91 -0.07 -7.80 15.68
N SER A 92 -0.08 -9.11 15.91
CA SER A 92 0.64 -9.75 17.03
C SER A 92 2.16 -9.74 16.86
N ALA A 93 2.66 -9.62 15.63
CA ALA A 93 4.08 -9.55 15.30
C ALA A 93 4.65 -8.12 15.33
N ILE A 94 3.79 -7.11 15.50
CA ILE A 94 4.25 -5.73 15.73
C ILE A 94 4.81 -5.63 17.16
N LEU A 95 6.03 -5.10 17.27
CA LEU A 95 6.72 -4.85 18.53
C LEU A 95 5.81 -4.04 19.47
N PRO A 96 5.45 -4.56 20.67
CA PRO A 96 4.45 -3.91 21.52
C PRO A 96 4.78 -2.43 21.86
N PRO A 97 6.04 -2.06 22.15
CA PRO A 97 6.44 -0.65 22.26
C PRO A 97 6.12 0.23 21.03
N LEU A 98 6.36 -0.26 19.81
CA LEU A 98 6.07 0.49 18.58
C LEU A 98 4.57 0.69 18.42
N ARG A 99 3.78 -0.38 18.61
CA ARG A 99 2.32 -0.29 18.56
C ARG A 99 1.73 0.64 19.62
N SER A 100 2.23 0.55 20.85
CA SER A 100 1.84 1.47 21.93
C SER A 100 2.16 2.92 21.61
N ARG A 101 3.27 3.19 20.91
CA ARG A 101 3.62 4.54 20.45
C ARG A 101 2.62 5.05 19.40
N ILE A 102 2.26 4.22 18.43
CA ILE A 102 1.26 4.56 17.40
C ILE A 102 -0.09 4.82 18.05
N ARG A 103 -0.55 3.95 18.95
CA ARG A 103 -1.82 4.12 19.68
C ARG A 103 -1.87 5.34 20.58
N GLY A 104 -0.76 5.65 21.25
CA GLY A 104 -0.69 6.75 22.22
C GLY A 104 -0.54 8.13 21.58
N TYR A 105 -0.04 8.23 20.36
CA TYR A 105 0.36 9.49 19.73
C TYR A 105 -0.06 9.60 18.26
N GLY A 106 -0.90 8.70 17.77
CA GLY A 106 -1.33 8.62 16.38
C GLY A 106 -2.69 7.95 16.23
N TYR A 107 -2.96 7.39 15.06
CA TYR A 107 -4.26 6.81 14.70
C TYR A 107 -4.09 5.36 14.22
N GLU A 108 -4.97 4.47 14.66
CA GLU A 108 -5.16 3.14 14.06
C GLU A 108 -6.47 3.17 13.26
N ILE A 109 -6.41 2.89 11.96
CA ILE A 109 -7.57 2.89 11.07
C ILE A 109 -7.78 1.48 10.53
N MET A 110 -8.96 0.91 10.76
CA MET A 110 -9.37 -0.35 10.14
C MET A 110 -10.06 -0.04 8.80
N LEU A 111 -9.45 -0.45 7.69
CA LEU A 111 -10.02 -0.23 6.37
C LEU A 111 -11.21 -1.16 6.14
N SER A 112 -12.32 -0.60 5.66
CA SER A 112 -13.49 -1.38 5.25
C SER A 112 -13.21 -2.13 3.95
N SER A 113 -13.70 -3.36 3.83
CA SER A 113 -13.60 -4.15 2.58
C SER A 113 -14.80 -3.98 1.65
N TRP A 114 -15.84 -3.27 2.10
CA TRP A 114 -17.07 -3.01 1.36
C TRP A 114 -17.70 -1.68 1.83
N MET A 115 -18.61 -1.14 1.02
CA MET A 115 -19.44 0.02 1.35
C MET A 115 -20.89 -0.23 0.95
N LYS A 116 -21.85 0.41 1.61
CA LYS A 116 -23.27 0.31 1.25
C LYS A 116 -23.49 0.87 -0.16
N LYS A 117 -24.34 0.21 -0.94
CA LYS A 117 -24.71 0.67 -2.28
C LYS A 117 -25.68 1.86 -2.17
N THR A 118 -25.15 3.06 -2.37
CA THR A 118 -25.89 4.32 -2.48
C THR A 118 -25.58 4.99 -3.83
N PRO A 119 -26.34 6.01 -4.27
CA PRO A 119 -26.01 6.77 -5.47
C PRO A 119 -24.57 7.32 -5.45
N GLU A 120 -24.12 7.84 -4.30
CA GLU A 120 -22.78 8.40 -4.13
C GLU A 120 -21.70 7.31 -4.25
N ALA A 121 -21.97 6.12 -3.71
CA ALA A 121 -21.09 4.96 -3.84
C ALA A 121 -20.94 4.51 -5.29
N ILE A 122 -22.04 4.53 -6.03
CA ILE A 122 -22.05 4.22 -7.46
C ILE A 122 -21.19 5.23 -8.22
N ASP A 123 -21.36 6.52 -7.95
CA ASP A 123 -20.57 7.59 -8.57
C ASP A 123 -19.06 7.45 -8.26
N GLN A 124 -18.71 7.00 -7.06
CA GLN A 124 -17.33 6.72 -6.69
C GLN A 124 -16.73 5.56 -7.50
N ILE A 125 -17.48 4.47 -7.72
CA ILE A 125 -17.01 3.36 -8.58
C ILE A 125 -16.92 3.80 -10.04
N VAL A 126 -17.85 4.61 -10.54
CA VAL A 126 -17.77 5.19 -11.89
C VAL A 126 -16.51 6.03 -12.03
N ARG A 127 -16.23 6.90 -11.05
CA ARG A 127 -15.00 7.71 -11.00
C ARG A 127 -13.75 6.83 -10.95
N PHE A 128 -13.77 5.77 -10.15
CA PHE A 128 -12.68 4.80 -10.07
C PHE A 128 -12.36 4.15 -11.43
N VAL A 129 -13.39 3.78 -12.21
CA VAL A 129 -13.19 3.24 -13.57
C VAL A 129 -12.51 4.28 -14.46
N ALA A 130 -12.98 5.52 -14.45
CA ALA A 130 -12.37 6.61 -15.21
C ALA A 130 -10.91 6.87 -14.80
N GLN A 131 -10.63 6.93 -13.49
CA GLN A 131 -9.28 7.10 -12.96
C GLN A 131 -8.36 5.95 -13.38
N THR A 132 -8.85 4.71 -13.28
CA THR A 132 -8.08 3.52 -13.69
C THR A 132 -7.69 3.58 -15.16
N VAL A 133 -8.60 4.01 -16.04
CA VAL A 133 -8.32 4.17 -17.48
C VAL A 133 -7.27 5.27 -17.71
N VAL A 134 -7.41 6.42 -17.03
CA VAL A 134 -6.47 7.54 -17.17
C VAL A 134 -5.07 7.19 -16.66
N GLU A 135 -4.98 6.49 -15.53
CA GLU A 135 -3.72 6.04 -14.94
C GLU A 135 -3.03 4.96 -15.78
N ASP A 136 -3.79 4.06 -16.40
CA ASP A 136 -3.27 3.03 -17.30
C ASP A 136 -2.73 3.64 -18.62
N GLY A 137 -3.50 4.53 -19.22
CA GLY A 137 -3.13 5.31 -20.41
C GLY A 137 -3.06 4.53 -21.73
N LYS A 138 -3.36 3.23 -21.74
CA LYS A 138 -3.29 2.37 -22.95
C LYS A 138 -4.63 1.75 -23.33
N ILE A 139 -5.56 1.64 -22.39
CA ILE A 139 -6.89 1.09 -22.64
C ILE A 139 -7.91 2.17 -23.03
N PRO A 140 -8.89 1.86 -23.88
CA PRO A 140 -9.94 2.81 -24.24
C PRO A 140 -10.89 3.09 -23.07
N HIS A 141 -11.65 4.19 -23.16
CA HIS A 141 -12.70 4.49 -22.21
C HIS A 141 -13.85 3.46 -22.28
N PHE A 142 -14.66 3.42 -21.22
CA PHE A 142 -15.74 2.46 -21.08
C PHE A 142 -17.06 3.03 -21.60
N ALA A 143 -17.82 2.21 -22.34
CA ALA A 143 -19.23 2.48 -22.61
C ALA A 143 -20.05 2.38 -21.31
N ARG A 144 -21.21 3.05 -21.27
CA ARG A 144 -22.09 3.05 -20.09
C ARG A 144 -22.43 1.62 -19.64
N GLU A 145 -22.77 0.75 -20.58
CA GLU A 145 -23.18 -0.63 -20.36
C GLU A 145 -22.04 -1.49 -19.78
N ALA A 146 -20.78 -1.12 -20.06
CA ALA A 146 -19.60 -1.75 -19.49
C ALA A 146 -19.37 -1.30 -18.05
N VAL A 147 -19.54 -0.02 -17.75
CA VAL A 147 -19.47 0.50 -16.37
C VAL A 147 -20.56 -0.13 -15.49
N GLU A 148 -21.78 -0.28 -16.01
CA GLU A 148 -22.87 -1.01 -15.33
C GLU A 148 -22.50 -2.48 -15.02
N GLU A 149 -21.79 -3.15 -15.93
CA GLU A 149 -21.27 -4.50 -15.68
C GLU A 149 -20.15 -4.48 -14.62
N VAL A 150 -19.24 -3.50 -14.62
CA VAL A 150 -18.22 -3.33 -13.55
C VAL A 150 -18.89 -3.15 -12.18
N LEU A 151 -19.95 -2.33 -12.09
CA LEU A 151 -20.74 -2.17 -10.87
C LEU A 151 -21.35 -3.51 -10.42
N SER A 152 -21.85 -4.30 -11.37
CA SER A 152 -22.39 -5.64 -11.09
C SER A 152 -21.30 -6.60 -10.60
N VAL A 153 -20.07 -6.50 -11.11
CA VAL A 153 -18.90 -7.25 -10.60
C VAL A 153 -18.56 -6.80 -9.18
N ALA A 154 -18.53 -5.50 -8.91
CA ALA A 154 -18.23 -4.94 -7.59
C ALA A 154 -19.24 -5.40 -6.52
N GLU A 155 -20.53 -5.42 -6.86
CA GLU A 155 -21.60 -5.93 -6.00
C GLU A 155 -21.50 -7.44 -5.79
N GLU A 156 -21.18 -8.20 -6.84
CA GLU A 156 -20.96 -9.63 -6.70
C GLU A 156 -19.75 -9.96 -5.82
N MET A 157 -18.66 -9.20 -5.91
CA MET A 157 -17.50 -9.36 -5.04
C MET A 157 -17.86 -9.11 -3.58
N ALA A 158 -18.57 -8.02 -3.26
CA ALA A 158 -19.03 -7.75 -1.89
C ALA A 158 -19.92 -8.88 -1.36
N ARG A 159 -20.81 -9.43 -2.20
CA ARG A 159 -21.70 -10.54 -1.84
C ARG A 159 -20.97 -11.86 -1.61
N THR A 160 -20.00 -12.18 -2.45
CA THR A 160 -19.35 -13.50 -2.44
C THR A 160 -18.15 -13.56 -1.49
N ILE A 161 -17.38 -12.49 -1.40
CA ILE A 161 -16.17 -12.40 -0.57
C ILE A 161 -16.58 -11.91 0.82
N ASP A 162 -17.17 -10.71 0.92
CA ASP A 162 -17.44 -10.05 2.21
C ASP A 162 -18.79 -10.47 2.82
N ARG A 163 -19.59 -11.29 2.10
CA ARG A 163 -20.93 -11.78 2.49
C ARG A 163 -21.95 -10.67 2.73
N GLN A 164 -21.80 -9.54 2.03
CA GLN A 164 -22.67 -8.37 2.16
C GLN A 164 -23.62 -8.24 0.97
N ARG A 165 -24.89 -7.94 1.26
CA ARG A 165 -25.90 -7.61 0.24
C ARG A 165 -26.07 -6.10 0.16
N ASP A 166 -26.56 -5.61 -0.97
CA ASP A 166 -26.78 -4.18 -1.21
C ASP A 166 -25.51 -3.34 -0.92
N ALA A 167 -24.37 -3.88 -1.34
CA ALA A 167 -23.04 -3.37 -1.04
C ALA A 167 -22.13 -3.44 -2.29
N LEU A 168 -21.12 -2.58 -2.33
CA LEU A 168 -20.06 -2.55 -3.33
C LEU A 168 -18.72 -2.87 -2.66
N THR A 169 -17.85 -3.60 -3.35
CA THR A 169 -16.54 -3.96 -2.80
C THR A 169 -15.59 -2.75 -2.78
N LEU A 170 -14.76 -2.67 -1.74
CA LEU A 170 -13.61 -1.75 -1.66
C LEU A 170 -12.28 -2.46 -1.95
N ARG A 171 -12.34 -3.71 -2.45
CA ARG A 171 -11.21 -4.46 -3.00
C ARG A 171 -10.88 -3.96 -4.40
N LEU A 172 -10.48 -2.69 -4.46
CA LEU A 172 -10.31 -1.92 -5.69
C LEU A 172 -9.13 -2.40 -6.53
N ARG A 173 -8.13 -3.06 -5.91
CA ARG A 173 -7.01 -3.67 -6.65
C ARG A 173 -7.50 -4.76 -7.59
N GLU A 174 -8.36 -5.66 -7.09
CA GLU A 174 -8.94 -6.76 -7.84
C GLU A 174 -9.98 -6.27 -8.85
N LEU A 175 -10.83 -5.33 -8.46
CA LEU A 175 -11.79 -4.71 -9.37
C LEU A 175 -11.07 -3.97 -10.51
N GLY A 176 -10.00 -3.23 -10.20
CA GLY A 176 -9.15 -2.56 -11.18
C GLY A 176 -8.43 -3.54 -12.11
N GLY A 177 -8.09 -4.74 -11.62
CA GLY A 177 -7.59 -5.83 -12.46
C GLY A 177 -8.61 -6.26 -13.53
N VAL A 178 -9.90 -6.33 -13.18
CA VAL A 178 -10.99 -6.59 -14.14
C VAL A 178 -11.12 -5.45 -15.15
N VAL A 179 -11.06 -4.20 -14.69
CA VAL A 179 -11.12 -3.01 -15.57
C VAL A 179 -9.99 -3.03 -16.59
N ARG A 180 -8.73 -3.20 -16.16
CA ARG A 180 -7.58 -3.27 -17.07
C ARG A 180 -7.67 -4.43 -18.05
N SER A 181 -8.01 -5.62 -17.55
CA SER A 181 -8.17 -6.80 -18.41
C SER A 181 -9.29 -6.62 -19.46
N ALA A 182 -10.38 -5.94 -19.10
CA ALA A 182 -11.44 -5.62 -20.07
C ALA A 182 -10.97 -4.61 -21.11
N GLY A 183 -10.14 -3.65 -20.70
CA GLY A 183 -9.46 -2.72 -21.58
C GLY A 183 -8.51 -3.40 -22.57
N ASP A 184 -7.65 -4.30 -22.09
CA ASP A 184 -6.73 -5.09 -22.92
C ASP A 184 -7.49 -5.92 -23.96
N LEU A 185 -8.60 -6.53 -23.53
CA LEU A 185 -9.49 -7.27 -24.41
C LEU A 185 -10.13 -6.38 -25.49
N ALA A 186 -10.48 -5.14 -25.16
CA ALA A 186 -11.03 -4.18 -26.13
C ALA A 186 -9.95 -3.75 -27.15
N VAL A 187 -8.72 -3.52 -26.69
CA VAL A 187 -7.56 -3.22 -27.56
C VAL A 187 -7.28 -4.39 -28.49
N HIS A 188 -7.32 -5.62 -27.98
CA HIS A 188 -7.14 -6.83 -28.78
C HIS A 188 -8.21 -6.96 -29.87
N ASP A 189 -9.45 -6.57 -29.56
CA ASP A 189 -10.59 -6.65 -30.49
C ASP A 189 -10.71 -5.39 -31.39
N ASP A 190 -9.72 -4.48 -31.35
CA ASP A 190 -9.71 -3.19 -32.07
C ASP A 190 -10.95 -2.32 -31.81
N ALA A 191 -11.50 -2.40 -30.60
CA ALA A 191 -12.69 -1.67 -30.19
C ALA A 191 -12.33 -0.26 -29.68
N GLY A 192 -13.04 0.75 -30.18
CA GLY A 192 -12.84 2.15 -29.75
C GLY A 192 -13.31 2.46 -28.32
N LEU A 193 -14.14 1.59 -27.73
CA LEU A 193 -14.60 1.65 -26.34
C LEU A 193 -14.62 0.25 -25.73
N VAL A 194 -14.47 0.16 -24.41
CA VAL A 194 -14.72 -1.08 -23.68
C VAL A 194 -16.22 -1.30 -23.60
N GLU A 195 -16.69 -2.42 -24.15
CA GLU A 195 -18.08 -2.85 -24.09
C GLU A 195 -18.35 -3.86 -22.97
N ARG A 196 -19.64 -4.11 -22.73
CA ARG A 196 -20.10 -5.05 -21.70
C ARG A 196 -19.52 -6.46 -21.84
N ASP A 197 -19.34 -6.96 -23.07
CA ASP A 197 -18.80 -8.29 -23.30
C ASP A 197 -17.34 -8.41 -22.82
N HIS A 198 -16.52 -7.40 -23.08
CA HIS A 198 -15.12 -7.37 -22.63
C HIS A 198 -15.03 -7.49 -21.10
N VAL A 199 -15.90 -6.81 -20.34
CA VAL A 199 -15.96 -6.89 -18.88
C VAL A 199 -16.36 -8.30 -18.41
N ARG A 200 -17.32 -8.93 -19.07
CA ARG A 200 -17.76 -10.30 -18.75
C ARG A 200 -16.64 -11.32 -18.99
N ARG A 201 -15.92 -11.19 -20.11
CA ARG A 201 -14.75 -12.04 -20.41
C ARG A 201 -13.62 -11.82 -19.41
N ALA A 202 -13.29 -10.56 -19.10
CA ALA A 202 -12.28 -10.20 -18.11
C ALA A 202 -12.60 -10.79 -16.73
N LYS A 203 -13.85 -10.68 -16.28
CA LYS A 203 -14.33 -11.28 -15.02
C LYS A 203 -14.14 -12.80 -14.99
N LYS A 204 -14.41 -13.49 -16.10
CA LYS A 204 -14.22 -14.94 -16.20
C LYS A 204 -12.74 -15.32 -16.06
N LEU A 205 -11.87 -14.63 -16.78
CA LEU A 205 -10.41 -14.82 -16.68
C LEU A 205 -9.90 -14.57 -15.25
N ALA A 206 -10.37 -13.49 -14.61
CA ALA A 206 -9.99 -13.16 -13.24
C ALA A 206 -10.41 -14.24 -12.23
N ARG A 207 -11.50 -14.98 -12.48
CA ARG A 207 -11.90 -16.12 -11.64
C ARG A 207 -11.00 -17.34 -11.82
N GLU A 208 -10.60 -17.61 -13.05
CA GLU A 208 -9.75 -18.76 -13.39
C GLU A 208 -8.32 -18.61 -12.85
N LEU A 209 -7.84 -17.37 -12.73
CA LEU A 209 -6.52 -17.04 -12.18
C LEU A 209 -6.46 -16.96 -10.65
N ARG A 210 -7.60 -17.00 -9.95
CA ARG A 210 -7.61 -16.99 -8.48
C ARG A 210 -7.10 -18.32 -7.94
N VAL A 211 -5.87 -18.31 -7.44
CA VAL A 211 -5.39 -19.33 -6.49
C VAL A 211 -6.27 -19.23 -5.23
N PRO A 212 -6.79 -20.34 -4.68
CA PRO A 212 -7.66 -20.29 -3.51
C PRO A 212 -6.90 -19.76 -2.28
N ASP A 213 -7.22 -18.54 -1.85
CA ASP A 213 -6.80 -18.01 -0.55
C ASP A 213 -7.53 -18.75 0.58
N HIS A 214 -6.75 -19.32 1.49
CA HIS A 214 -7.25 -20.00 2.69
C HIS A 214 -7.86 -18.99 3.68
N SER A 215 -9.19 -18.92 3.67
CA SER A 215 -10.12 -18.74 4.81
C SER A 215 -9.96 -17.58 5.82
N PHE A 216 -10.94 -16.67 5.72
CA PHE A 216 -11.71 -15.95 6.76
C PHE A 216 -11.67 -16.45 8.22
N ALA A 217 -11.54 -15.52 9.18
CA ALA A 217 -12.52 -15.19 10.24
C ALA A 217 -11.89 -14.31 11.36
N SER A 218 -12.34 -13.06 11.54
CA SER A 218 -12.06 -12.30 12.77
C SER A 218 -13.33 -12.17 13.62
N LYS A 219 -13.31 -12.79 14.81
CA LYS A 219 -14.29 -12.55 15.89
C LYS A 219 -14.19 -11.09 16.36
N GLY A 220 -15.34 -10.56 16.78
CA GLY A 220 -15.57 -9.16 17.06
C GLY A 220 -14.54 -8.51 17.98
N SER A 221 -14.14 -7.31 17.57
CA SER A 221 -13.58 -6.28 18.45
C SER A 221 -14.47 -5.05 18.29
N HIS A 222 -14.65 -4.33 19.39
CA HIS A 222 -15.59 -3.22 19.51
C HIS A 222 -15.46 -2.22 18.35
N VAL A 223 -16.52 -2.13 17.55
CA VAL A 223 -16.73 -1.09 16.55
C VAL A 223 -17.03 0.19 17.33
N ILE A 224 -16.14 1.17 17.27
CA ILE A 224 -16.50 2.55 17.60
C ILE A 224 -17.25 3.08 16.37
N ASP A 225 -18.47 3.57 16.59
CA ASP A 225 -19.33 4.12 15.55
C ASP A 225 -18.57 5.18 14.75
N MET A 226 -18.51 4.97 13.43
CA MET A 226 -17.75 5.79 12.49
C MET A 226 -18.70 6.83 11.88
N ASP A 227 -19.25 7.68 12.73
CA ASP A 227 -19.87 8.92 12.29
C ASP A 227 -18.84 10.06 12.40
N ASP A 228 -18.58 10.69 11.26
CA ASP A 228 -17.93 12.01 11.13
C ASP A 228 -16.39 12.10 11.09
N TYR A 229 -15.75 11.40 10.14
CA TYR A 229 -14.39 11.76 9.67
C TYR A 229 -14.29 12.02 8.15
N GLY A 230 -15.42 11.99 7.43
CA GLY A 230 -15.48 12.13 5.97
C GLY A 230 -15.29 13.54 5.42
N SER A 231 -14.96 14.54 6.26
CA SER A 231 -14.83 15.94 5.84
C SER A 231 -13.38 16.47 5.82
N TYR A 232 -12.40 15.66 6.19
CA TYR A 232 -10.98 16.02 6.09
C TYR A 232 -10.33 15.13 5.05
N PHE A 233 -10.48 15.49 3.77
CA PHE A 233 -9.63 15.13 2.61
C PHE A 233 -10.46 15.22 1.32
N PHE A 234 -11.18 16.34 1.12
CA PHE A 234 -11.47 16.98 -0.16
C PHE A 234 -11.78 18.46 0.09
#